data_AF-A0A3Q3DSU0-F1
#
_entry.id   AF-A0A3Q3DSU0-F1
#
_cell.length_a   1.000
_cell.length_b   1.000
_cell.length_c   1.000
_cell.angle_alpha   90.00
_cell.angle_beta   90.00
_cell.angle_gamma   90.00
#
_symmetry.space_group_name_H-M   'P 1'
#
loop_
_entity.id
_entity.type
_entity.pdbx_description
1 polymer ?
#
loop_
_entity_poly.entity_id
_entity_poly.type
_entity_poly.pdbx_seq_one_letter_code
_entity_poly.pdbx_strand_id
1 'polypeptide(L)'
;MEAFERYEEILANRAQLLEQMESRRETLKMQSKQQFSKSEVARQRNSSLLQDVQKLENHLCGRPLHHPKVLALEARYWAFVERSIPIWERFLLGKEPHPTDCPGPLTKRVYQAHQRAKDHGLPPRPKSRPV
;
A
#
# COMPACT_ATOMS: atom_id res chain seq x y z
N MET A 1 -16.38 63.58 -19.22
CA MET A 1 -15.81 62.45 -19.97
C MET A 1 -15.33 61.37 -18.99
N GLU A 2 -14.56 61.73 -17.97
CA GLU A 2 -14.06 60.80 -16.91
C GLU A 2 -15.09 59.90 -16.23
N ALA A 3 -16.30 60.40 -15.93
CA ALA A 3 -17.32 59.59 -15.23
C ALA A 3 -17.81 58.40 -16.08
N PHE A 4 -17.85 58.58 -17.40
CA PHE A 4 -18.24 57.52 -18.34
C PHE A 4 -17.11 56.48 -18.46
N GLU A 5 -15.86 56.92 -18.55
CA GLU A 5 -14.69 56.03 -18.61
C GLU A 5 -14.56 55.16 -17.36
N ARG A 6 -14.77 55.74 -16.17
CA ARG A 6 -14.78 54.96 -14.91
C ARG A 6 -15.91 53.93 -14.85
N TYR A 7 -17.06 54.27 -15.41
CA TYR A 7 -18.20 53.34 -15.45
C TYR A 7 -17.90 52.14 -16.37
N GLU A 8 -17.36 52.40 -17.56
CA GLU A 8 -16.91 51.35 -18.50
C GLU A 8 -15.83 50.46 -17.87
N GLU A 9 -14.88 51.05 -17.14
CA GLU A 9 -13.85 50.30 -16.41
C GLU A 9 -14.46 49.39 -15.32
N ILE A 10 -15.44 49.88 -14.57
CA ILE A 10 -16.17 49.06 -13.56
C ILE A 10 -16.90 47.90 -14.24
N LEU A 11 -17.54 48.14 -15.39
CA LEU A 11 -18.22 47.09 -16.15
C LEU A 11 -17.24 46.04 -16.67
N ALA A 12 -16.11 46.45 -17.24
CA ALA A 12 -15.07 45.56 -17.73
C ALA A 12 -14.49 44.69 -16.61
N ASN A 13 -14.16 45.31 -15.47
CA ASN A 13 -13.65 44.60 -14.29
C ASN A 13 -14.66 43.57 -13.76
N ARG A 14 -15.94 43.93 -13.72
CA ARG A 14 -17.01 43.02 -13.29
C ARG A 14 -17.18 41.84 -14.25
N ALA A 15 -17.14 42.09 -15.56
CA ALA A 15 -17.23 41.04 -16.57
C ALA A 15 -16.05 40.05 -16.44
N GLN A 16 -14.83 40.57 -16.32
CA GLN A 16 -13.63 39.75 -16.12
C GLN A 16 -13.72 38.90 -14.84
N LEU A 17 -14.16 39.48 -13.73
CA LEU A 17 -14.32 38.74 -12.47
C LEU A 17 -15.35 37.61 -12.60
N LEU A 18 -16.47 37.86 -13.29
CA LEU A 18 -17.50 36.83 -13.50
C LEU A 18 -16.98 35.67 -14.33
N GLU A 19 -16.21 35.95 -15.38
CA GLU A 19 -15.56 34.92 -16.20
C GLU A 19 -14.55 34.08 -15.38
N GLN A 20 -13.77 34.72 -14.52
CA GLN A 20 -12.86 34.02 -13.60
C GLN A 20 -13.60 33.15 -12.59
N MET A 21 -14.72 33.63 -12.04
CA MET A 21 -15.54 32.86 -11.12
C MET A 21 -16.18 31.65 -11.80
N GLU A 22 -16.63 31.80 -13.04
CA GLU A 22 -17.22 30.73 -13.83
C GLU A 22 -16.19 29.64 -14.16
N SER A 23 -15.02 30.01 -14.69
CA SER A 23 -13.95 29.06 -15.00
C SER A 23 -13.45 28.31 -13.76
N ARG A 24 -13.35 28.99 -12.60
CA ARG A 24 -13.00 28.34 -11.33
C ARG A 24 -14.06 27.35 -10.90
N ARG A 25 -15.35 27.71 -11.01
CA ARG A 25 -16.47 26.82 -10.69
C ARG A 25 -16.45 25.55 -11.54
N GLU A 26 -16.20 25.68 -12.84
CA GLU A 26 -16.11 24.55 -13.76
C GLU A 26 -14.94 23.63 -13.41
N THR A 27 -13.78 24.21 -13.12
CA THR A 27 -12.58 23.46 -12.71
C THR A 27 -12.85 22.64 -11.44
N LEU A 28 -13.45 23.26 -10.41
CA LEU A 28 -13.82 22.57 -9.18
C LEU A 28 -14.84 21.45 -9.42
N LYS A 29 -15.83 21.69 -10.28
CA LYS A 29 -16.83 20.69 -10.67
C LYS A 29 -16.17 19.49 -11.36
N MET A 30 -15.21 19.71 -12.25
CA MET A 30 -14.47 18.64 -12.91
C MET A 30 -13.61 17.85 -11.91
N GLN A 31 -12.88 18.53 -11.02
CA GLN A 31 -12.07 17.88 -9.99
C GLN A 31 -12.91 17.03 -9.04
N SER A 32 -14.04 17.57 -8.57
CA SER A 32 -14.98 16.84 -7.71
C SER A 32 -15.52 15.57 -8.38
N LYS A 33 -15.94 15.67 -9.65
CA LYS A 33 -16.36 14.49 -10.43
C LYS A 33 -15.25 13.46 -10.58
N GLN A 34 -14.03 13.90 -10.87
CA GLN A 34 -12.89 13.00 -11.02
C GLN A 34 -12.56 12.29 -9.69
N GLN A 35 -12.57 13.03 -8.59
CA GLN A 35 -12.35 12.47 -7.26
C GLN A 35 -13.43 11.47 -6.86
N PHE A 36 -14.70 11.81 -7.13
CA PHE A 36 -15.83 10.91 -6.88
C PHE A 36 -15.67 9.59 -7.65
N SER A 37 -15.37 9.66 -8.96
CA SER A 37 -15.13 8.46 -9.78
C SER A 37 -13.97 7.61 -9.25
N LYS A 38 -12.83 8.23 -8.91
CA LYS A 38 -11.69 7.52 -8.31
C LYS A 38 -12.08 6.85 -6.99
N SER A 39 -12.82 7.56 -6.13
CA SER A 39 -13.29 7.03 -4.85
C SER A 39 -14.28 5.88 -5.03
N GLU A 40 -15.15 5.95 -6.04
CA GLU A 40 -16.13 4.91 -6.32
C GLU A 40 -15.46 3.62 -6.80
N VAL A 41 -14.50 3.73 -7.73
CA VAL A 41 -13.71 2.59 -8.20
C VAL A 41 -12.92 1.95 -7.05
N ALA A 42 -12.28 2.78 -6.21
CA ALA A 42 -11.58 2.30 -5.02
C ALA A 42 -12.54 1.60 -4.04
N ARG A 43 -13.74 2.17 -3.83
CA ARG A 43 -14.78 1.57 -2.98
C ARG A 43 -15.21 0.21 -3.50
N GLN A 44 -15.47 0.07 -4.80
CA GLN A 44 -15.87 -1.20 -5.41
C GLN A 44 -14.79 -2.26 -5.31
N ARG A 45 -13.52 -1.88 -5.58
CA ARG A 45 -12.38 -2.78 -5.38
C ARG A 45 -12.28 -3.22 -3.91
N ASN A 46 -12.37 -2.27 -2.98
CA ASN A 46 -12.26 -2.57 -1.55
C ASN A 46 -13.40 -3.48 -1.08
N SER A 47 -14.64 -3.28 -1.55
CA SER A 47 -15.75 -4.18 -1.21
C SER A 47 -15.53 -5.59 -1.75
N SER A 48 -14.97 -5.75 -2.95
CA SER A 48 -14.63 -7.07 -3.49
C SER A 48 -13.56 -7.75 -2.65
N LEU A 49 -12.49 -7.02 -2.30
CA LEU A 49 -11.41 -7.56 -1.47
C LEU A 49 -11.92 -7.97 -0.08
N LEU A 50 -12.76 -7.15 0.54
CA LEU A 50 -13.36 -7.48 1.84
C LEU A 50 -14.25 -8.72 1.78
N GLN A 51 -15.02 -8.89 0.71
CA GLN A 51 -15.79 -10.12 0.51
C GLN A 51 -14.89 -11.34 0.38
N ASP A 52 -13.78 -11.24 -0.35
CA ASP A 52 -12.86 -12.36 -0.51
C ASP A 52 -12.10 -12.68 0.79
N VAL A 53 -11.71 -11.66 1.55
CA VAL A 53 -11.16 -11.83 2.91
C VAL A 53 -12.18 -12.54 3.81
N GLN A 54 -13.44 -12.11 3.80
CA GLN A 54 -14.49 -12.75 4.61
C GLN A 54 -14.68 -14.22 4.22
N LYS A 55 -14.65 -14.55 2.93
CA LYS A 55 -14.72 -15.95 2.46
C LYS A 55 -13.53 -16.74 3.00
N LEU A 56 -12.32 -16.21 2.88
CA LEU A 56 -11.10 -16.85 3.39
C LEU A 56 -11.17 -17.07 4.91
N GLU A 57 -11.62 -16.06 5.67
CA GLU A 57 -11.84 -16.18 7.11
C GLU A 57 -12.86 -17.27 7.42
N ASN A 58 -14.01 -17.30 6.74
CA ASN A 58 -15.01 -18.34 6.96
C ASN A 58 -14.44 -19.74 6.67
N HIS A 59 -13.60 -19.87 5.62
CA HIS A 59 -12.91 -21.12 5.31
C HIS A 59 -11.85 -21.51 6.35
N LEU A 60 -11.26 -20.55 7.05
CA LEU A 60 -10.31 -20.81 8.15
C LEU A 60 -11.06 -21.15 9.45
N CYS A 61 -12.11 -20.39 9.78
CA CYS A 61 -12.96 -20.62 10.95
C CYS A 61 -13.70 -21.96 10.91
N GLY A 62 -14.10 -22.42 9.72
CA GLY A 62 -14.76 -23.71 9.52
C GLY A 62 -13.81 -24.92 9.56
N ARG A 63 -12.48 -24.72 9.61
CA ARG A 63 -11.53 -25.84 9.74
C ARG A 63 -11.41 -26.26 11.21
N PRO A 64 -11.32 -27.56 11.50
CA PRO A 64 -11.04 -28.02 12.85
C PRO A 64 -9.72 -27.42 13.32
N LEU A 65 -9.77 -26.77 14.49
CA LEU A 65 -8.61 -26.17 15.15
C LEU A 65 -7.46 -27.18 15.20
N HIS A 66 -6.25 -26.73 14.85
CA HIS A 66 -5.07 -27.58 14.92
C HIS A 66 -4.91 -28.15 16.34
N HIS A 67 -4.37 -29.37 16.44
CA HIS A 67 -4.14 -30.02 17.72
C HIS A 67 -3.43 -29.04 18.70
N PRO A 68 -3.79 -28.98 20.00
CA PRO A 68 -3.34 -27.90 20.91
C PRO A 68 -1.83 -27.64 20.94
N LYS A 69 -1.02 -28.68 20.70
CA LYS A 69 0.45 -28.55 20.59
C LYS A 69 0.89 -27.69 19.40
N VAL A 70 0.19 -27.78 18.27
CA VAL A 70 0.44 -26.99 17.07
C VAL A 70 0.09 -25.53 17.32
N LEU A 71 -1.05 -25.26 17.96
CA LEU A 71 -1.44 -23.88 18.35
C LEU A 71 -0.42 -23.25 19.31
N ALA A 72 0.08 -24.01 20.29
CA ALA A 72 1.12 -23.52 21.20
C ALA A 72 2.44 -23.20 20.48
N LEU A 73 2.81 -24.00 19.47
CA LEU A 73 3.98 -23.74 18.63
C LEU A 73 3.77 -22.51 17.74
N GLU A 74 2.60 -22.37 17.11
CA GLU A 74 2.24 -21.21 16.29
C GLU A 74 2.27 -19.92 17.12
N ALA A 75 1.67 -19.92 18.31
CA ALA A 75 1.68 -18.76 19.20
C ALA A 75 3.12 -18.35 19.57
N ARG A 76 3.98 -19.33 19.89
CA ARG A 76 5.40 -19.06 20.20
C ARG A 76 6.17 -18.58 18.96
N TYR A 77 5.85 -19.10 17.79
CA TYR A 77 6.43 -18.66 16.52
C TYR A 77 6.05 -17.22 16.21
N TRP A 78 4.77 -16.86 16.28
CA TRP A 78 4.32 -15.48 16.04
C TRP A 78 4.89 -14.50 17.05
N ALA A 79 4.98 -14.87 18.34
CA ALA A 79 5.66 -14.05 19.35
C ALA A 79 7.15 -13.85 19.04
N PHE A 80 7.82 -14.85 18.47
CA PHE A 80 9.22 -14.72 18.03
C PHE A 80 9.34 -13.83 16.78
N VAL A 81 8.44 -13.99 15.81
CA VAL A 81 8.38 -13.14 14.62
C VAL A 81 8.22 -11.68 15.03
N GLU A 82 7.24 -11.38 15.88
CA GLU A 82 6.96 -10.01 16.35
C GLU A 82 8.18 -9.37 17.03
N ARG A 83 8.91 -10.13 17.86
CA ARG A 83 10.17 -9.69 18.47
C ARG A 83 11.29 -9.47 17.45
N SER A 84 11.26 -10.17 16.33
CA SER A 84 12.28 -10.10 15.29
C SER A 84 12.00 -9.02 14.25
N ILE A 85 10.74 -8.56 14.10
CA ILE A 85 10.33 -7.54 13.12
C ILE A 85 11.26 -6.32 13.12
N PRO A 86 11.65 -5.71 14.26
CA PRO A 86 12.51 -4.53 14.24
C PRO A 86 13.91 -4.78 13.64
N ILE A 87 14.44 -6.00 13.81
CA ILE A 87 15.75 -6.40 13.26
C ILE A 87 15.63 -6.56 11.75
N TRP A 88 14.56 -7.20 11.29
CA TRP A 88 14.28 -7.38 9.87
C TRP A 88 13.90 -6.07 9.18
N GLU A 89 13.20 -5.17 9.84
CA GLU A 89 12.79 -3.87 9.30
C GLU A 89 13.99 -3.03 8.87
N ARG A 90 15.05 -2.98 9.70
CA ARG A 90 16.27 -2.24 9.37
C ARG A 90 16.99 -2.81 8.15
N PHE A 91 17.01 -4.13 8.02
CA PHE A 91 17.54 -4.81 6.84
C PHE A 91 16.69 -4.56 5.59
N LEU A 92 15.37 -4.72 5.67
CA LEU A 92 14.44 -4.52 4.56
C LEU A 92 14.42 -3.06 4.06
N LEU A 93 14.73 -2.11 4.95
CA LEU A 93 14.93 -0.71 4.61
C LEU A 93 16.33 -0.39 4.06
N GLY A 94 17.22 -1.39 3.93
CA GLY A 94 18.58 -1.25 3.38
C GLY A 94 19.57 -0.53 4.29
N LYS A 95 19.27 -0.44 5.59
CA LYS A 95 20.08 0.31 6.57
C LYS A 95 21.10 -0.55 7.31
N GLU A 96 20.87 -1.85 7.38
CA GLU A 96 21.73 -2.83 8.05
C GLU A 96 21.92 -4.07 7.16
N PRO A 97 23.01 -4.84 7.33
CA PRO A 97 23.22 -6.12 6.65
C PRO A 97 22.20 -7.18 7.09
N HIS A 98 22.15 -8.31 6.38
CA HIS A 98 21.17 -9.35 6.67
C HIS A 98 21.28 -9.80 8.13
N PRO A 99 20.16 -10.00 8.87
CA PRO A 99 20.19 -10.42 10.28
C PRO A 99 20.95 -11.72 10.57
N THR A 100 21.31 -12.47 9.52
CA THR A 100 22.04 -13.75 9.57
C THR A 100 23.56 -13.56 9.39
N ASP A 101 24.00 -12.39 8.94
CA ASP A 101 25.41 -12.08 8.66
C ASP A 101 26.16 -11.52 9.88
N CYS A 102 25.47 -11.36 11.03
CA CYS A 102 26.10 -10.95 12.30
C CYS A 102 26.96 -12.09 12.88
N PRO A 103 28.26 -11.87 13.19
CA PRO A 103 29.14 -12.87 13.79
C PRO A 103 28.92 -12.94 15.31
N GLY A 104 27.75 -13.42 15.74
CA GLY A 104 27.48 -13.85 17.11
C GLY A 104 27.68 -15.36 17.26
N PRO A 105 28.19 -15.87 18.40
CA PRO A 105 28.42 -17.30 18.57
C PRO A 105 27.11 -18.04 18.87
N LEU A 106 26.37 -18.41 17.82
CA LEU A 106 25.29 -19.39 17.91
C LEU A 106 25.57 -20.57 16.96
N THR A 107 26.09 -21.64 17.58
CA THR A 107 25.91 -23.05 17.20
C THR A 107 25.99 -23.39 15.70
N LYS A 108 27.23 -23.46 15.19
CA LYS A 108 27.63 -23.99 13.87
C LYS A 108 27.30 -25.48 13.59
N ARG A 109 26.36 -26.13 14.31
CA ARG A 109 26.08 -27.57 14.17
C ARG A 109 24.77 -27.94 13.49
N VAL A 110 23.90 -26.99 13.11
CA VAL A 110 22.66 -27.30 12.38
C VAL A 110 22.71 -26.86 10.91
N TYR A 111 23.52 -25.85 10.58
CA TYR A 111 23.44 -25.15 9.29
C TYR A 111 24.13 -25.79 8.08
N GLN A 112 24.75 -26.97 8.20
CA GLN A 112 25.32 -27.66 7.03
C GLN A 112 24.32 -28.57 6.30
N ALA A 113 23.16 -28.88 6.88
CA ALA A 113 22.21 -29.81 6.27
C ALA A 113 21.19 -29.16 5.29
N HIS A 114 21.11 -27.83 5.20
CA HIS A 114 20.09 -27.13 4.37
C HIS A 114 20.67 -26.34 3.19
N GLN A 115 21.99 -26.32 3.00
CA GLN A 115 22.63 -25.64 1.86
C GLN A 115 22.40 -26.35 0.49
N ARG A 116 21.52 -27.36 0.43
CA ARG A 116 21.09 -28.03 -0.80
C ARG A 116 19.59 -27.89 -1.09
N ALA A 117 19.00 -26.73 -0.81
CA ALA A 117 17.71 -26.36 -1.38
C ALA A 117 17.93 -25.17 -2.31
N LYS A 118 18.01 -25.44 -3.62
CA LYS A 118 18.08 -24.44 -4.67
C LYS A 118 16.89 -23.49 -4.56
N ASP A 119 17.18 -22.21 -4.74
CA ASP A 119 16.25 -21.08 -4.80
C ASP A 119 15.07 -21.34 -5.76
N HIS A 120 13.95 -21.83 -5.24
CA HIS A 120 12.68 -21.95 -5.94
C HIS A 120 11.58 -21.12 -5.26
N GLY A 121 11.94 -19.96 -4.71
CA GLY A 121 11.00 -19.07 -4.01
C GLY A 121 10.87 -17.67 -4.59
N LEU A 122 11.66 -17.31 -5.62
CA LEU A 122 11.56 -15.98 -6.22
C LEU A 122 10.45 -15.96 -7.28
N PRO A 123 9.51 -15.00 -7.22
CA PRO A 123 8.55 -14.81 -8.30
C PRO A 123 9.31 -14.47 -9.60
N PRO A 124 8.87 -15.00 -10.76
CA PRO A 124 9.58 -14.79 -12.02
C PRO A 124 9.63 -13.30 -12.35
N ARG A 125 10.85 -12.77 -12.53
CA ARG A 125 11.05 -11.38 -12.96
C ARG A 125 10.48 -11.19 -14.38
N PRO A 126 9.78 -10.08 -14.66
CA PRO A 126 9.36 -9.75 -16.01
C PRO A 126 10.58 -9.54 -16.92
N LYS A 127 10.56 -10.18 -18.09
CA LYS A 127 11.63 -10.09 -19.09
C LYS A 127 11.67 -8.67 -19.66
N SER A 128 12.86 -8.07 -19.75
CA SER A 128 13.09 -6.83 -20.48
C SER A 128 12.83 -7.06 -21.97
N ARG A 129 11.92 -6.27 -22.55
CA ARG A 129 11.63 -6.25 -23.99
C ARG A 129 12.88 -5.72 -24.73
N PRO A 130 13.33 -6.37 -25.83
CA PRO A 130 14.38 -5.81 -26.67
C PRO A 130 13.87 -4.54 -27.37
N VAL A 131 14.74 -3.53 -27.44
CA VAL A 131 14.57 -2.30 -28.23
C VAL A 131 14.64 -2.63 -29.72
#